data_AF-A0A0P0NW27-F1
#
_entry.id   AF-A0A0P0NW27-F1
#
_cell.length_a   1.000
_cell.length_b   1.000
_cell.length_c   1.000
_cell.angle_alpha   90.00
_cell.angle_beta   90.00
_cell.angle_gamma   90.00
#
_symmetry.space_group_name_H-M   'P 1'
#
loop_
_entity.id
_entity.type
_entity.pdbx_description
1 polymer ?
#
loop_
_entity_poly.entity_id
_entity_poly.type
_entity_poly.pdbx_seq_one_letter_code
_entity_poly.pdbx_strand_id
1 'polypeptide(L)'
;MRAKPPDPRTQARKAALKALKRAQRLADKAGVALSDWEGEFLGSVAQRIETYGRAFGDPEKGGRDQALSANQTIKLKEIVAKAKGEAKPLRRGRGFGRRSPPIREPEGPDETE
;
A
#
# COMPACT_ATOMS: atom_id res chain seq x y z
N MET A 1 -8.99 -18.12 -32.32
CA MET A 1 -9.33 -16.68 -32.14
C MET A 1 -8.95 -16.27 -30.73
N ARG A 2 -8.10 -15.25 -30.54
CA ARG A 2 -7.78 -14.72 -29.19
C ARG A 2 -8.90 -13.76 -28.78
N ALA A 3 -9.46 -13.95 -27.58
CA ALA A 3 -10.46 -13.04 -27.03
C ALA A 3 -9.90 -11.60 -26.97
N LYS A 4 -10.74 -10.61 -27.25
CA LYS A 4 -10.37 -9.19 -27.09
C LYS A 4 -9.91 -8.94 -25.65
N PRO A 5 -8.90 -8.08 -25.43
CA PRO A 5 -8.45 -7.75 -24.08
C PRO A 5 -9.64 -7.29 -23.24
N PRO A 6 -9.82 -7.81 -22.02
CA PRO A 6 -10.89 -7.36 -21.15
C PRO A 6 -10.70 -5.87 -20.85
N ASP A 7 -11.81 -5.14 -20.75
CA ASP A 7 -11.82 -3.73 -20.38
C ASP A 7 -10.99 -3.50 -19.09
N PRO A 8 -10.02 -2.56 -19.10
CA PRO A 8 -9.14 -2.29 -17.96
C PRO A 8 -9.89 -2.07 -16.64
N ARG A 9 -11.04 -1.38 -16.67
CA ARG A 9 -11.84 -1.14 -15.45
C ARG A 9 -12.44 -2.41 -14.88
N THR A 10 -12.95 -3.26 -15.76
CA THR A 10 -13.47 -4.58 -15.38
C THR A 10 -12.36 -5.47 -14.81
N GLN A 11 -11.16 -5.38 -15.35
CA GLN A 11 -9.99 -6.09 -14.82
C GLN A 11 -9.60 -5.56 -13.43
N ALA A 12 -9.54 -4.24 -13.25
CA ALA A 12 -9.23 -3.60 -11.98
C ALA A 12 -10.25 -3.93 -10.89
N ARG A 13 -11.56 -3.90 -11.22
CA ARG A 13 -12.65 -4.33 -10.33
C ARG A 13 -12.43 -5.76 -9.84
N LYS A 14 -12.21 -6.69 -10.77
CA LYS A 14 -11.98 -8.10 -10.45
C LYS A 14 -10.71 -8.30 -9.61
N ALA A 15 -9.63 -7.59 -9.94
CA ALA A 15 -8.37 -7.65 -9.21
C ALA A 15 -8.55 -7.17 -7.76
N ALA A 16 -9.24 -6.04 -7.56
CA ALA A 16 -9.50 -5.51 -6.23
C ALA A 16 -10.35 -6.46 -5.38
N LEU A 17 -11.46 -7.00 -5.91
CA LEU A 17 -12.28 -7.97 -5.18
C LEU A 17 -11.51 -9.24 -4.81
N LYS A 18 -10.66 -9.74 -5.72
CA LYS A 18 -9.77 -10.88 -5.42
C LYS A 18 -8.76 -10.54 -4.34
N ALA A 19 -8.21 -9.33 -4.33
CA ALA A 19 -7.24 -8.89 -3.33
C ALA A 19 -7.88 -8.77 -1.94
N LEU A 20 -9.09 -8.20 -1.84
CA LEU A 20 -9.85 -8.13 -0.58
C LEU A 20 -10.14 -9.53 -0.02
N LYS A 21 -10.67 -10.43 -0.86
CA LYS A 21 -10.93 -11.83 -0.48
C LYS A 21 -9.66 -12.57 -0.07
N ARG A 22 -8.53 -12.28 -0.71
CA ARG A 22 -7.23 -12.86 -0.36
C ARG A 22 -6.75 -12.34 1.00
N ALA A 23 -6.89 -11.04 1.27
CA ALA A 23 -6.50 -10.48 2.56
C ALA A 23 -7.29 -11.10 3.71
N GLN A 24 -8.61 -11.23 3.56
CA GLN A 24 -9.46 -11.90 4.54
C GLN A 24 -8.98 -13.34 4.79
N ARG A 25 -8.85 -14.14 3.73
CA ARG A 25 -8.40 -15.53 3.85
C ARG A 25 -7.01 -15.69 4.46
N LEU A 26 -6.10 -14.75 4.18
CA LEU A 26 -4.76 -14.78 4.76
C LEU A 26 -4.82 -14.51 6.26
N ALA A 27 -5.63 -13.54 6.70
CA ALA A 27 -5.85 -13.27 8.12
C ALA A 27 -6.47 -14.48 8.82
N ASP A 28 -7.54 -15.05 8.24
CA ASP A 28 -8.22 -16.24 8.77
C ASP A 28 -7.25 -17.42 8.88
N LYS A 29 -6.48 -17.70 7.82
CA LYS A 29 -5.51 -18.80 7.78
C LYS A 29 -4.36 -18.62 8.77
N ALA A 30 -3.92 -17.37 8.98
CA ALA A 30 -2.87 -17.06 9.93
C ALA A 30 -3.35 -17.01 11.38
N GLY A 31 -4.65 -17.17 11.63
CA GLY A 31 -5.24 -16.99 12.96
C GLY A 31 -5.11 -15.57 13.49
N VAL A 32 -4.89 -14.58 12.62
CA VAL A 32 -4.77 -13.18 13.00
C VAL A 32 -6.17 -12.59 13.04
N ALA A 33 -6.63 -12.23 14.24
CA ALA A 33 -7.84 -11.46 14.41
C ALA A 33 -7.66 -10.09 13.72
N LEU A 34 -8.43 -9.87 12.65
CA LEU A 34 -8.64 -8.53 12.12
C LEU A 34 -9.28 -7.69 13.22
N SER A 35 -8.89 -6.42 13.35
CA SER A 35 -9.68 -5.53 14.20
C SER A 35 -11.08 -5.35 13.59
N ASP A 36 -12.06 -5.00 14.43
CA ASP A 36 -13.43 -4.74 13.97
C ASP A 36 -13.44 -3.77 12.77
N TRP A 37 -12.65 -2.70 12.87
CA TRP A 37 -12.47 -1.74 11.79
C TRP A 37 -11.81 -2.33 10.53
N GLU A 38 -10.84 -3.25 10.66
CA GLU A 38 -10.21 -3.89 9.50
C GLU A 38 -11.19 -4.83 8.77
N GLY A 39 -12.05 -5.53 9.51
CA GLY A 39 -13.13 -6.33 8.94
C GLY A 39 -14.18 -5.47 8.22
N GLU A 40 -14.66 -4.42 8.88
CA GLU A 40 -15.59 -3.44 8.29
C GLU A 40 -15.00 -2.75 7.05
N PHE A 41 -13.70 -2.42 7.08
CA PHE A 41 -12.99 -1.85 5.95
C PHE A 41 -13.03 -2.78 4.73
N LEU A 42 -12.69 -4.06 4.90
CA LEU A 42 -12.70 -5.02 3.80
C LEU A 42 -14.11 -5.21 3.22
N GLY A 43 -15.12 -5.31 4.07
CA GLY A 43 -16.52 -5.47 3.67
C GLY A 43 -17.07 -4.24 2.93
N SER A 44 -16.93 -3.06 3.53
CA SER A 44 -17.43 -1.80 2.96
C SER A 44 -16.78 -1.44 1.61
N VAL A 45 -15.47 -1.70 1.48
CA VAL A 45 -14.73 -1.49 0.22
C VAL A 45 -15.16 -2.50 -0.84
N ALA A 46 -15.37 -3.77 -0.48
CA ALA A 46 -15.87 -4.78 -1.39
C ALA A 46 -17.26 -4.42 -1.93
N GLN A 47 -18.20 -4.06 -1.04
CA GLN A 47 -19.55 -3.66 -1.40
C GLN A 47 -19.53 -2.46 -2.37
N ARG A 48 -18.70 -1.45 -2.11
CA ARG A 48 -18.60 -0.27 -2.98
C ARG A 48 -18.07 -0.61 -4.37
N ILE A 49 -17.08 -1.50 -4.47
CA ILE A 49 -16.56 -2.00 -5.76
C ILE A 49 -17.62 -2.83 -6.49
N GLU A 50 -18.44 -3.57 -5.77
CA GLU A 50 -19.54 -4.34 -6.36
C GLU A 50 -20.65 -3.45 -6.92
N THR A 51 -21.05 -2.43 -6.17
CA THR A 51 -22.10 -1.48 -6.59
C THR A 51 -21.64 -0.53 -7.69
N TYR A 52 -20.46 0.08 -7.54
CA TYR A 52 -20.04 1.21 -8.38
C TYR A 52 -18.87 0.90 -9.32
N GLY A 53 -18.32 -0.31 -9.26
CA GLY A 53 -17.12 -0.72 -10.00
C GLY A 53 -15.80 -0.19 -9.42
N ARG A 54 -15.86 0.73 -8.44
CA ARG A 54 -14.69 1.32 -7.76
C ARG A 54 -15.02 1.72 -6.33
N ALA A 55 -14.03 1.68 -5.45
CA ALA A 55 -14.12 2.01 -4.04
C ALA A 55 -14.01 3.52 -3.75
N PHE A 56 -13.73 4.35 -4.75
CA PHE A 56 -13.55 5.79 -4.58
C PHE A 56 -14.09 6.53 -5.81
N GLY A 57 -14.70 7.70 -5.61
CA GLY A 57 -15.31 8.48 -6.69
C GLY A 57 -14.34 9.43 -7.40
N ASP A 58 -13.28 9.82 -6.71
CA ASP A 58 -12.41 10.97 -6.98
C ASP A 58 -11.14 10.58 -7.75
N PRO A 59 -10.95 11.06 -9.00
CA PRO A 59 -9.76 10.75 -9.81
C PRO A 59 -8.41 11.12 -9.17
N GLU A 60 -8.37 12.02 -8.18
CA GLU A 60 -7.11 12.35 -7.48
C GLU A 60 -6.73 11.30 -6.44
N LYS A 61 -7.70 10.49 -6.00
CA LYS A 61 -7.48 9.43 -4.98
C LYS A 61 -7.04 8.11 -5.60
N GLY A 62 -7.04 8.00 -6.93
CA GLY A 62 -6.52 6.87 -7.68
C GLY A 62 -6.77 7.03 -9.19
N GLY A 63 -6.00 6.31 -10.01
CA GLY A 63 -6.12 6.42 -11.47
C GLY A 63 -7.52 6.08 -12.00
N ARG A 64 -7.90 6.65 -13.16
CA ARG A 64 -9.21 6.45 -13.81
C ARG A 64 -9.56 4.98 -14.07
N ASP A 65 -8.55 4.11 -14.12
CA ASP A 65 -8.67 2.68 -14.34
C ASP A 65 -8.40 1.84 -13.08
N GLN A 66 -8.27 2.47 -11.91
CA GLN A 66 -8.05 1.80 -10.64
C GLN A 66 -9.37 1.67 -9.86
N ALA A 67 -9.55 0.52 -9.22
CA ALA A 67 -10.73 0.24 -8.40
C ALA A 67 -10.53 0.61 -6.92
N LEU A 68 -9.29 0.82 -6.48
CA LEU A 68 -8.94 1.20 -5.10
C LEU A 68 -8.18 2.53 -5.09
N SER A 69 -8.37 3.30 -4.02
CA SER A 69 -7.55 4.48 -3.77
C SER A 69 -6.14 4.09 -3.34
N ALA A 70 -5.20 5.04 -3.41
CA ALA A 70 -3.84 4.82 -2.92
C ALA A 70 -3.83 4.39 -1.43
N ASN A 71 -4.60 5.09 -0.59
CA ASN A 71 -4.69 4.80 0.84
C ASN A 71 -5.37 3.45 1.12
N GLN A 72 -6.42 3.11 0.37
CA GLN A 72 -7.05 1.79 0.48
C GLN A 72 -6.09 0.66 0.10
N THR A 73 -5.25 0.90 -0.91
CA THR A 73 -4.21 -0.04 -1.32
C THR A 73 -3.13 -0.21 -0.24
N ILE A 74 -2.72 0.89 0.41
CA ILE A 74 -1.77 0.85 1.53
C ILE A 74 -2.38 0.03 2.69
N LYS A 75 -3.61 0.35 3.09
CA LYS A 75 -4.28 -0.35 4.20
C LYS A 75 -4.45 -1.85 3.91
N LEU A 76 -4.80 -2.21 2.68
CA LEU A 76 -4.89 -3.61 2.26
C LEU A 76 -3.54 -4.34 2.39
N LYS A 77 -2.45 -3.68 2.00
CA LYS A 77 -1.09 -4.24 2.16
C LYS A 77 -0.71 -4.41 3.62
N GLU A 78 -1.08 -3.48 4.49
CA GLU A 78 -0.86 -3.60 5.94
C GLU A 78 -1.59 -4.81 6.53
N ILE A 79 -2.86 -5.01 6.18
CA ILE A 79 -3.63 -6.18 6.63
C ILE A 79 -2.95 -7.48 6.18
N VAL A 80 -2.51 -7.53 4.90
CA VAL A 80 -1.79 -8.69 4.37
C VAL A 80 -0.43 -8.90 5.06
N ALA A 81 0.34 -7.83 5.31
CA ALA A 81 1.62 -7.91 6.00
C ALA A 81 1.45 -8.39 7.44
N LYS A 82 0.42 -7.88 8.14
CA LYS A 82 0.02 -8.32 9.48
C LYS A 82 -0.36 -9.80 9.48
N ALA A 83 -1.18 -10.24 8.55
CA ALA A 83 -1.55 -11.65 8.38
C ALA A 83 -0.33 -12.56 8.11
N LYS A 84 0.70 -12.05 7.43
CA LYS A 84 1.94 -12.81 7.16
C LYS A 84 2.94 -12.79 8.32
N GLY A 85 2.68 -12.05 9.40
CA GLY A 85 3.68 -11.79 10.44
C GLY A 85 4.82 -10.86 9.98
N GLU A 86 4.68 -10.23 8.81
CA GLU A 86 5.62 -9.27 8.24
C GLU A 86 5.27 -7.81 8.63
N ALA A 87 4.32 -7.60 9.54
CA ALA A 87 4.00 -6.28 10.08
C ALA A 87 5.22 -5.72 10.83
N LYS A 88 6.14 -5.16 10.06
CA LYS A 88 7.21 -4.34 10.59
C LYS A 88 6.52 -3.14 11.24
N PRO A 89 6.78 -2.84 12.53
CA PRO A 89 6.44 -1.52 13.03
C PRO A 89 7.05 -0.54 12.03
N LEU A 90 6.27 0.44 11.58
CA LEU A 90 6.79 1.54 10.78
C LEU A 90 7.97 2.07 11.58
N ARG A 91 9.19 1.66 11.23
CA ARG A 91 10.38 2.35 11.66
C ARG A 91 10.14 3.72 11.10
N ARG A 92 9.83 4.66 11.98
CA ARG A 92 9.76 6.09 11.69
C ARG A 92 11.15 6.41 11.15
N GLY A 93 11.30 6.17 9.85
CA GLY A 93 12.59 6.14 9.19
C GLY A 93 13.16 7.51 9.41
N ARG A 94 14.40 7.54 9.89
CA ARG A 94 15.25 8.72 10.06
C ARG A 94 14.92 9.72 8.95
N GLY A 95 14.04 10.66 9.26
CA GLY A 95 13.45 11.54 8.25
C GLY A 95 14.57 12.35 7.65
N PHE A 96 14.67 12.41 6.32
CA PHE A 96 15.61 13.21 5.51
C PHE A 96 16.79 13.78 6.30
N GLY A 97 17.55 12.87 6.95
CA GLY A 97 18.57 13.26 7.91
C GLY A 97 19.66 13.91 7.10
N ARG A 98 19.72 15.24 7.17
CA ARG A 98 20.75 16.06 6.54
C ARG A 98 22.08 15.35 6.77
N ARG A 99 22.75 14.97 5.69
CA ARG A 99 24.15 14.51 5.76
C ARG A 99 24.90 15.67 6.39
N SER A 100 25.33 15.53 7.64
CA SER A 100 26.23 16.51 8.27
C SER A 100 27.44 16.67 7.33
N PRO A 101 27.83 17.91 6.97
CA PRO A 101 28.99 18.11 6.11
C PRO A 101 30.24 17.58 6.85
N PRO A 102 31.21 17.00 6.13
CA PRO A 102 32.46 16.58 6.74
C PRO A 102 33.18 17.82 7.31
N ILE A 103 33.63 17.70 8.56
CA ILE A 103 34.49 18.67 9.22
C ILE A 103 35.78 18.76 8.39
N ARG A 104 36.07 19.93 7.82
CA ARG A 104 37.41 20.22 7.27
C ARG A 104 38.33 20.45 8.45
N GLU A 105 39.30 19.55 8.63
CA GLU A 105 40.43 19.78 9.53
C GLU A 105 41.28 20.95 8.98
N PRO A 106 41.82 21.83 9.84
CA PRO A 106 42.71 22.89 9.40
C PRO A 106 44.07 22.29 9.02
N GLU A 107 44.42 22.36 7.74
CA GLU A 107 45.76 22.09 7.24
C GLU A 107 46.79 22.94 8.01
N GLY A 108 47.81 22.28 8.57
CA GLY A 108 48.90 22.92 9.29
C GLY A 108 49.77 23.79 8.38
N PRO A 109 50.60 24.68 8.95
CA PRO A 109 51.38 25.64 8.18
C PRO A 109 52.44 24.93 7.33
N ASP A 110 52.44 25.26 6.04
CA ASP A 110 53.41 24.81 5.05
C ASP A 110 54.80 25.39 5.40
N GLU A 111 55.69 24.54 5.90
CA GLU A 111 57.12 24.83 6.00
C GLU A 111 57.78 24.40 4.69
N THR A 112 58.15 25.35 3.82
CA THR A 112 59.26 25.17 2.87
C THR A 112 59.95 26.50 2.57
N GLU A 113 61.25 26.53 2.91
CA GLU A 113 62.39 27.36 2.46
C GLU A 113 62.27 28.89 2.35
#